data_AF-A0A939HQJ1-F1
#
_entry.id   AF-A0A939HQJ1-F1
#
_cell.length_a   1.000
_cell.length_b   1.000
_cell.length_c   1.000
_cell.angle_alpha   90.00
_cell.angle_beta   90.00
_cell.angle_gamma   90.00
#
_symmetry.space_group_name_H-M   'P 1'
#
loop_
_entity.id
_entity.type
_entity.pdbx_description
1 polymer ?
#
loop_
_entity_poly.entity_id
_entity_poly.type
_entity_poly.pdbx_seq_one_letter_code
_entity_poly.pdbx_strand_id
1 'polypeptide(L)' 'MKCFIICYDLTLDVRAYLVRMDDRTNNIVILAGEEIELEIDRNGELVDKYET' A
#
# COMPACT_ATOMS: atom_id res chain seq x y z
N MET A 1 11.13 -9.01 4.63
CA MET A 1 11.15 -8.71 3.19
C MET A 1 11.42 -7.21 3.04
N LYS A 2 12.43 -6.78 2.27
CA LYS A 2 12.85 -5.36 2.25
C LYS A 2 11.81 -4.55 1.45
N CYS A 3 11.26 -3.48 1.99
CA CYS A 3 10.19 -2.67 1.38
C CYS A 3 10.40 -2.35 -0.11
N PHE A 4 11.65 -2.21 -0.55
CA PHE A 4 11.99 -2.03 -1.97
C PHE A 4 11.37 -3.09 -2.89
N ILE A 5 11.40 -4.38 -2.51
CA ILE A 5 10.88 -5.48 -3.33
C ILE A 5 9.35 -5.38 -3.43
N ILE A 6 8.68 -5.13 -2.31
CA ILE A 6 7.22 -4.96 -2.27
C ILE A 6 6.82 -3.76 -3.13
N CYS A 7 7.48 -2.61 -2.97
CA CYS A 7 7.21 -1.42 -3.79
C CYS A 7 7.50 -1.65 -5.27
N TYR A 8 8.54 -2.42 -5.61
CA TYR A 8 8.91 -2.74 -6.99
C TYR A 8 7.85 -3.63 -7.66
N ASP A 9 7.45 -4.72 -7.00
CA ASP A 9 6.47 -5.66 -7.52
C ASP A 9 5.10 -4.99 -7.68
N LEU A 10 4.68 -4.19 -6.69
CA LEU A 10 3.47 -3.39 -6.77
C LEU A 10 3.51 -2.42 -7.96
N THR A 11 4.62 -1.73 -8.21
CA THR A 11 4.71 -0.78 -9.33
C THR A 11 4.64 -1.46 -10.71
N LEU A 12 5.00 -2.74 -10.79
CA LEU A 12 4.93 -3.52 -12.03
C LEU A 12 3.51 -4.05 -12.32
N ASP A 13 2.77 -4.43 -11.28
CA ASP A 13 1.47 -5.10 -11.40
C ASP A 13 0.29 -4.11 -11.33
N VAL A 14 0.38 -3.14 -10.43
CA VAL A 14 -0.55 -2.01 -10.32
C VAL A 14 0.18 -0.76 -10.77
N ARG A 15 -0.47 0.08 -11.59
CA ARG A 15 0.08 1.40 -11.93
C ARG A 15 -0.01 2.30 -10.70
N ALA A 16 0.77 2.00 -9.67
CA ALA A 16 0.84 2.78 -8.45
C ALA A 16 1.42 4.16 -8.80
N TYR A 17 0.61 5.20 -8.63
CA TYR A 17 1.03 6.57 -8.90
C TYR A 17 1.58 7.24 -7.63
N LEU A 18 1.22 6.75 -6.44
CA LEU A 18 1.64 7.33 -5.17
C LEU A 18 1.75 6.28 -4.06
N VAL A 19 2.92 6.22 -3.43
CA VAL A 19 3.14 5.52 -2.16
C VAL A 19 3.27 6.57 -1.06
N ARG A 20 2.36 6.54 -0.07
CA ARG A 20 2.36 7.49 1.06
C ARG A 20 2.38 6.72 2.38
N MET A 21 3.06 7.29 3.38
CA MET A 21 2.92 6.85 4.77
C MET A 21 1.77 7.64 5.41
N ASP A 22 0.80 6.95 5.99
CA ASP A 22 -0.21 7.57 6.85
C ASP A 22 0.45 7.90 8.20
N ASP A 23 0.51 9.17 8.57
CA ASP A 23 1.17 9.65 9.78
C ASP A 23 0.40 9.32 11.07
N ARG A 24 -0.90 9.04 10.97
CA ARG A 24 -1.77 8.68 12.10
C ARG A 24 -1.60 7.21 12.45
N THR A 25 -1.50 6.33 11.46
CA THR A 25 -1.41 4.88 11.66
C THR A 25 0.02 4.33 11.51
N ASN A 26 0.87 5.06 10.80
CA ASN A 26 2.15 4.62 10.22
C ASN A 26 2.00 3.43 9.26
N ASN A 27 0.84 3.32 8.60
CA ASN A 27 0.62 2.34 7.54
C ASN A 27 1.12 2.91 6.20
N ILE A 28 1.52 2.02 5.30
CA ILE A 28 1.83 2.37 3.92
C ILE A 28 0.53 2.31 3.13
N VAL A 29 0.19 3.39 2.44
CA VAL A 29 -0.96 3.48 1.55
C VAL A 29 -0.45 3.57 0.12
N ILE A 30 -0.89 2.65 -0.74
CA ILE A 30 -0.57 2.61 -2.16
C ILE A 30 -1.83 3.00 -2.94
N LEU A 31 -1.70 4.08 -3.71
CA LEU A 31 -2.74 4.55 -4.62
C LEU A 31 -2.39 4.12 -6.04
N ALA A 32 -3.33 3.47 -6.70
CA ALA A 32 -3.25 3.16 -8.11
C ALA A 32 -4.58 3.59 -8.78
N GLY A 33 -4.46 4.26 -9.91
CA GLY A 33 -5.63 4.88 -10.58
C GLY A 33 -6.30 5.97 -9.73
N GLU A 34 -7.64 5.91 -9.64
CA GLU A 34 -8.50 6.91 -8.99
C GLU A 34 -8.82 6.59 -7.52
N GLU A 35 -8.43 5.42 -6.99
CA GLU A 35 -8.79 4.95 -5.65
C GLU A 35 -7.58 4.48 -4.81
N ILE A 36 -7.83 4.28 -3.51
CA ILE A 36 -6.89 3.60 -2.61
C ILE A 36 -7.00 2.10 -2.87
N GLU A 37 -5.94 1.48 -3.39
CA GLU A 37 -5.98 0.06 -3.70
C GLU A 37 -5.49 -0.80 -2.53
N LEU A 38 -4.46 -0.35 -1.80
CA LEU A 38 -3.84 -1.17 -0.76
C LEU A 38 -3.38 -0.34 0.43
N GLU A 39 -3.60 -0.86 1.63
CA GLU A 39 -3.00 -0.37 2.86
C GLU A 39 -2.28 -1.51 3.56
N ILE A 40 -1.04 -1.26 3.96
CA ILE A 40 -0.14 -2.24 4.57
C ILE A 40 0.28 -1.72 5.94
N ASP A 41 0.10 -2.53 6.98
CA ASP A 41 0.50 -2.18 8.34
C ASP A 41 2.03 -2.26 8.56
N ARG A 42 2.48 -1.96 9.78
CA ARG A 42 3.92 -2.00 10.12
C ARG A 42 4.52 -3.39 10.15
N ASN A 43 3.69 -4.43 10.21
CA ASN A 43 4.11 -5.83 10.17
C ASN A 43 4.22 -6.35 8.74
N GLY A 44 3.70 -5.58 7.77
CA GLY A 44 3.67 -5.94 6.36
C GLY A 44 2.38 -6.65 5.94
N GLU A 45 1.34 -6.65 6.78
CA GLU A 45 0.06 -7.28 6.50
C GLU A 45 -0.91 -6.30 5.85
N LEU A 46 -1.77 -6.79 4.97
CA LEU A 46 -2.83 -5.98 4.36
C LEU A 46 -3.87 -5.60 5.41
N VAL A 47 -4.33 -4.35 5.34
CA VAL A 47 -5.40 -3.83 6.18
C VAL A 47 -6.70 -3.89 5.38
N ASP A 48 -7.49 -4.93 5.60
CA ASP A 48 -8.80 -5.08 4.96
C ASP A 48 -9.75 -3.99 5.47
N LYS A 49 -10.06 -3.01 4.62
CA LYS A 49 -10.97 -1.91 4.95
C LYS A 49 -12.42 -2.14 4.51
N TYR A 50 -12.71 -3.25 3.83
CA TYR A 50 -14.04 -3.54 3.27
C TYR A 50 -14.50 -4.96 3.60
N GLU A 51 -14.83 -5.21 4.86
CA GLU A 51 -15.82 -6.24 5.23
C GLU A 51 -17.03 -5.54 5.88
N THR A 52 -17.93 -4.98 5.06
CA THR A 52 -19.38 -4.85 5.36
C THR A 52 -20.15 -4.60 4.07
#